data_AF-A0AA38J691-F1
#
_entry.id   AF-A0AA38J691-F1
#
_cell.length_a   1.000
_cell.length_b   1.000
_cell.length_c   1.000
_cell.angle_alpha   90.00
_cell.angle_beta   90.00
_cell.angle_gamma   90.00
#
_symmetry.space_group_name_H-M   'P 1'
#
loop_
_entity.id
_entity.type
_entity.pdbx_description
1 polymer ?
#
loop_
_entity_poly.entity_id
_entity_poly.type
_entity_poly.pdbx_seq_one_letter_code
_entity_poly.pdbx_strand_id
1 'polypeptide(L)'
;MGQAQSYRIDSNIEIINNTYQDITNTRCYDTLFDTNNTNIQTRPYHTLQNLRISAIGGRIERHEDFDHFSSAVPFIIVLTFMDGSTDEFRLGARLLGNPEFDHLRGSDHITCYRSGIEKITIKVENTAQQIENHRAEEKNKEGAAALKQKQFEVAMKKFDEGLKSANQTSTINVIKKNKSRACSELGKKLLQEAWDVESDDKNDRSQEAKSKFDQARSLFQAAQNLWASSEYQQNLKIVDLKIDGNRLFNEANELEKEAFKYFESGKDDNTSAKNKYKEALLKYKQAVQKFEEGAKLDNKFGESVNIANEFVQEVKKVVDDIETTELKSRINKVNIDEGKTDKNEQVTDTMLQEQIDDVAS
;
A
#
# COMPACT_ATOMS: atom_id res chain seq x y z
N MET A 1 47.89 -26.46 62.95
CA MET A 1 47.29 -25.87 61.74
C MET A 1 46.24 -26.85 61.25
N GLY A 2 44.95 -26.55 61.51
CA GLY A 2 43.86 -27.37 60.99
C GLY A 2 43.74 -27.15 59.49
N GLN A 3 43.69 -28.23 58.71
CA GLN A 3 43.36 -28.16 57.29
C GLN A 3 41.91 -27.64 57.19
N ALA A 4 41.73 -26.44 56.63
CA ALA A 4 40.42 -25.98 56.23
C ALA A 4 39.92 -26.95 55.16
N GLN A 5 38.93 -27.79 55.49
CA GLN A 5 38.19 -28.56 54.49
C GLN A 5 37.59 -27.54 53.52
N SER A 6 37.99 -27.60 52.25
CA SER A 6 37.33 -26.90 51.16
C SER A 6 35.90 -27.46 51.07
N TYR A 7 34.93 -26.67 51.50
CA TYR A 7 33.52 -26.99 51.35
C TYR A 7 33.11 -26.61 49.93
N ARG A 8 33.12 -27.57 49.01
CA ARG A 8 32.53 -27.39 47.69
C ARG A 8 31.01 -27.27 47.81
N ILE A 9 30.45 -26.29 47.12
CA ILE A 9 29.00 -26.20 46.94
C ILE A 9 28.70 -26.92 45.63
N ASP A 10 28.24 -28.16 45.74
CA ASP A 10 27.78 -28.94 44.60
C ASP A 10 26.39 -28.42 44.21
N SER A 11 26.23 -27.95 42.97
CA SER A 11 24.94 -27.45 42.51
C SER A 11 24.66 -27.86 41.07
N ASN A 12 23.56 -28.57 40.89
CA ASN A 12 22.99 -28.85 39.57
C ASN A 12 22.16 -27.63 39.14
N ILE A 13 22.58 -26.99 38.06
CA ILE A 13 21.85 -25.88 37.45
C ILE A 13 20.99 -26.44 36.31
N GLU A 14 19.69 -26.28 36.44
CA GLU A 14 18.71 -26.56 35.40
C GLU A 14 18.24 -25.25 34.78
N ILE A 15 18.35 -25.12 33.47
CA ILE A 15 17.76 -24.01 32.71
C ILE A 15 16.56 -24.56 31.94
N ILE A 16 15.39 -23.98 32.17
CA ILE A 16 14.13 -24.29 31.47
C ILE A 16 13.76 -23.10 30.59
N ASN A 17 13.64 -23.35 29.29
CA ASN A 17 13.25 -22.38 28.30
C ASN A 17 11.73 -22.46 28.04
N ASN A 18 10.98 -21.51 28.58
CA ASN A 18 9.55 -21.36 28.33
C ASN A 18 9.24 -20.29 27.27
N THR A 19 10.26 -19.78 26.57
CA THR A 19 10.07 -18.80 25.49
C THR A 19 9.54 -19.45 24.22
N TYR A 20 9.07 -18.62 23.28
CA TYR A 20 8.62 -19.07 21.95
C TYR A 20 9.77 -19.36 20.98
N GLN A 21 11.03 -19.21 21.41
CA GLN A 21 12.20 -19.39 20.57
C GLN A 21 13.22 -20.32 21.22
N ASP A 22 14.02 -20.99 20.39
CA ASP A 22 15.15 -21.76 20.92
C ASP A 22 16.20 -20.79 21.50
N ILE A 23 16.79 -21.16 22.63
CA ILE A 23 18.09 -20.65 23.04
C ILE A 23 19.11 -21.42 22.20
N THR A 24 19.78 -20.74 21.30
CA THR A 24 20.73 -21.34 20.35
C THR A 24 22.12 -21.48 20.95
N ASN A 25 22.43 -20.69 21.97
CA ASN A 25 23.72 -20.67 22.62
C ASN A 25 23.60 -20.14 24.05
N THR A 26 24.38 -20.72 24.96
CA THR A 26 24.56 -20.23 26.33
C THR A 26 26.03 -19.88 26.54
N ARG A 27 26.32 -18.83 27.31
CA ARG A 27 27.68 -18.50 27.74
C ARG A 27 27.67 -18.22 29.23
N CYS A 28 28.67 -18.72 29.93
CA CYS A 28 28.88 -18.48 31.34
C CYS A 28 30.29 -17.94 31.54
N TYR A 29 30.43 -16.75 32.14
CA TYR A 29 31.71 -16.12 32.45
C TYR A 29 31.67 -15.36 33.77
N ASP A 30 32.85 -15.18 34.37
CA ASP A 30 32.98 -14.50 35.65
C ASP A 30 32.94 -12.97 35.52
N THR A 31 32.43 -12.29 36.55
CA THR A 31 32.39 -10.82 36.60
C THR A 31 33.75 -10.16 36.80
N LEU A 32 34.77 -10.92 37.22
CA LEU A 32 36.14 -10.43 37.43
C LEU A 32 37.03 -10.74 36.21
N PHE A 33 36.91 -9.91 35.18
CA PHE A 33 37.97 -9.68 34.18
C PHE A 33 39.11 -8.84 34.78
N ASP A 34 39.45 -9.02 36.06
CA ASP A 34 40.65 -8.38 36.63
C ASP A 34 41.84 -9.30 36.33
N THR A 35 42.65 -8.90 35.35
CA THR A 35 43.80 -9.63 34.82
C THR A 35 44.89 -9.95 35.86
N ASN A 36 44.74 -9.46 37.09
CA ASN A 36 45.68 -9.66 38.19
C ASN A 36 45.25 -10.69 39.23
N ASN A 37 44.05 -11.27 39.15
CA ASN A 37 43.62 -12.31 40.09
C ASN A 37 43.99 -13.71 39.55
N THR A 38 45.20 -14.17 39.91
CA THR A 38 45.80 -15.45 39.50
C THR A 38 45.16 -16.68 40.14
N ASN A 39 44.11 -16.52 40.94
CA ASN A 39 43.43 -17.64 41.58
C ASN A 39 42.44 -18.32 40.61
N ILE A 40 42.98 -19.18 39.73
CA ILE A 40 42.24 -20.05 38.82
C ILE A 40 41.25 -20.97 39.56
N GLN A 41 41.45 -21.20 40.86
CA GLN A 41 40.67 -22.12 41.69
C GLN A 41 39.26 -21.64 42.03
N THR A 42 38.90 -20.38 41.76
CA THR A 42 37.59 -19.81 42.13
C THR A 42 36.63 -19.64 40.96
N ARG A 43 36.88 -20.29 39.81
CA ARG A 43 36.06 -20.12 38.59
C ARG A 43 35.04 -21.24 38.45
N PRO A 44 33.84 -20.99 37.89
CA PRO A 44 32.97 -22.04 37.40
C PRO A 44 33.72 -22.84 36.33
N TYR A 45 33.47 -24.14 36.27
CA TYR A 45 33.94 -25.08 35.26
C TYR A 45 33.36 -24.82 33.86
N HIS A 46 32.48 -23.82 33.72
CA HIS A 46 31.93 -23.35 32.45
C HIS A 46 31.12 -24.41 31.70
N THR A 47 30.45 -25.30 32.43
CA THR A 47 29.69 -26.42 31.84
C THR A 47 28.42 -25.96 31.13
N LEU A 48 27.98 -24.73 31.40
CA LEU A 48 26.85 -24.04 30.78
C LEU A 48 27.23 -23.29 29.48
N GLN A 49 28.26 -23.71 28.75
CA GLN A 49 28.67 -23.07 27.49
C GLN A 49 28.20 -23.83 26.24
N ASN A 50 27.83 -23.08 25.20
CA ASN A 50 27.44 -23.57 23.88
C ASN A 50 26.29 -24.58 23.89
N LEU A 51 25.36 -24.42 24.85
CA LEU A 51 24.20 -25.29 24.95
C LEU A 51 23.05 -24.71 24.13
N ARG A 52 22.34 -25.62 23.46
CA ARG A 52 21.07 -25.32 22.81
C ARG A 52 19.93 -25.84 23.68
N ILE A 53 18.92 -25.00 23.92
CA ILE A 53 17.73 -25.34 24.70
C ILE A 53 16.51 -25.00 23.85
N SER A 54 15.75 -26.03 23.46
CA SER A 54 14.57 -25.87 22.62
C SER A 54 13.52 -24.95 23.26
N ALA A 55 12.73 -24.27 22.44
CA ALA A 55 11.57 -23.50 22.87
C ALA A 55 10.55 -24.35 23.65
N ILE A 56 9.68 -23.69 24.42
CA ILE A 56 8.49 -24.28 25.06
C ILE A 56 8.80 -25.55 25.88
N GLY A 57 9.34 -25.35 27.09
CA GLY A 57 9.59 -26.43 28.05
C GLY A 57 10.87 -27.23 27.77
N GLY A 58 11.70 -26.78 26.82
CA GLY A 58 13.05 -27.32 26.66
C GLY A 58 13.86 -27.11 27.93
N ARG A 59 14.70 -28.09 28.28
CA ARG A 59 15.45 -28.08 29.53
C ARG A 59 16.84 -28.62 29.34
N ILE A 60 17.78 -28.06 30.10
CA ILE A 60 19.11 -28.63 30.25
C ILE A 60 19.51 -28.57 31.71
N GLU A 61 20.13 -29.65 32.18
CA GLU A 61 20.69 -29.73 33.51
C GLU A 61 22.19 -29.97 33.39
N ARG A 62 22.98 -29.17 34.10
CA ARG A 62 24.43 -29.28 34.16
C ARG A 62 24.90 -29.14 35.59
N HIS A 63 25.93 -29.90 35.89
CA HIS A 63 26.60 -29.84 37.16
C HIS A 63 27.65 -28.72 37.13
N GLU A 64 27.62 -27.84 38.12
CA GLU A 64 28.58 -26.75 38.25
C GLU A 64 29.17 -26.76 39.67
N ASP A 65 30.49 -26.92 39.74
CA ASP A 65 31.26 -26.94 40.98
C ASP A 65 31.63 -25.51 41.37
N PHE A 66 31.29 -25.11 42.60
CA PHE A 66 31.69 -23.82 43.18
C PHE A 66 32.65 -24.02 44.36
N ASP A 67 33.83 -23.41 44.28
CA ASP A 67 34.74 -23.33 45.44
C ASP A 67 34.17 -22.41 46.53
N HIS A 68 34.43 -22.71 47.81
CA HIS A 68 33.94 -21.92 48.93
C HIS A 68 34.39 -20.45 48.86
N PHE A 69 35.57 -20.19 48.30
CA PHE A 69 36.11 -18.84 48.10
C PHE A 69 35.53 -18.12 46.86
N SER A 70 34.98 -18.84 45.88
CA SER A 70 34.25 -18.25 44.74
C SER A 70 32.87 -17.73 45.13
N SER A 71 32.39 -18.07 46.33
CA SER A 71 31.12 -17.63 46.88
C SER A 71 30.95 -16.09 46.85
N ALA A 72 32.00 -15.28 46.86
CA ALA A 72 31.87 -13.82 46.78
C ALA A 72 31.64 -13.25 45.37
N VAL A 73 31.78 -14.05 44.30
CA VAL A 73 31.81 -13.56 42.91
C VAL A 73 30.56 -14.03 42.16
N PRO A 74 29.70 -13.12 41.66
CA PRO A 74 28.63 -13.49 40.76
C PRO A 74 29.19 -13.89 39.39
N PHE A 75 28.60 -14.89 38.76
CA PHE A 75 28.86 -15.25 37.36
C PHE A 75 27.73 -14.74 36.48
N ILE A 76 28.08 -14.39 35.25
CA ILE A 76 27.15 -13.90 34.23
C ILE A 76 26.80 -15.07 33.32
N ILE A 77 25.50 -15.29 33.14
CA ILE A 77 24.97 -16.17 32.10
C ILE A 77 24.37 -15.27 31.01
N VAL A 78 24.81 -15.51 29.77
CA VAL A 78 24.24 -14.93 28.56
C VAL A 78 23.53 -16.02 27.78
N LEU A 79 22.28 -15.78 27.45
CA LEU A 79 21.46 -16.62 26.59
C LEU A 79 21.34 -15.92 25.23
N THR A 80 21.60 -16.64 24.14
CA THR A 80 21.37 -16.14 22.78
C THR A 80 20.19 -16.88 22.16
N PHE A 81 19.18 -16.14 21.70
CA PHE A 81 17.97 -16.70 21.10
C PHE A 81 18.12 -16.88 19.59
N MET A 82 17.19 -17.60 18.97
CA MET A 82 17.20 -17.86 17.53
C MET A 82 17.09 -16.59 16.69
N ASP A 83 16.39 -15.56 17.18
CA ASP A 83 16.32 -14.25 16.51
C ASP A 83 17.57 -13.38 16.67
N GLY A 84 18.59 -13.88 17.38
CA GLY A 84 19.84 -13.18 17.65
C GLY A 84 19.80 -12.23 18.85
N SER A 85 18.65 -12.05 19.49
CA SER A 85 18.56 -11.33 20.76
C SER A 85 19.34 -12.07 21.85
N THR A 86 19.79 -11.32 22.84
CA THR A 86 20.52 -11.86 23.99
C THR A 86 19.89 -11.38 25.28
N ASP A 87 19.78 -12.28 26.25
CA ASP A 87 19.49 -11.90 27.62
C ASP A 87 20.69 -12.24 28.52
N GLU A 88 20.96 -11.36 29.48
CA GLU A 88 22.09 -11.46 30.41
C GLU A 88 21.57 -11.37 31.84
N PHE A 89 21.96 -12.33 32.67
CA PHE A 89 21.65 -12.29 34.09
C PHE A 89 22.84 -12.74 34.94
N ARG A 90 22.86 -12.25 36.18
CA ARG A 90 23.91 -12.54 37.16
C ARG A 90 23.39 -13.50 38.21
N LEU A 91 24.13 -14.57 38.47
CA LEU A 91 23.86 -15.53 39.52
C LEU A 91 24.99 -15.47 40.58
N GLY A 92 24.62 -15.19 41.84
CA GLY A 92 25.57 -15.02 42.93
C GLY A 92 25.85 -16.32 43.71
N ALA A 93 27.09 -16.81 43.68
CA ALA A 93 27.47 -18.08 44.31
C ALA A 93 27.26 -18.13 45.85
N ARG A 94 27.47 -17.02 46.59
CA ARG A 94 27.22 -16.91 48.06
C ARG A 94 25.78 -17.15 48.44
N LEU A 95 24.88 -16.88 47.53
CA LEU A 95 23.45 -16.74 47.81
C LEU A 95 22.69 -18.04 47.51
N LEU A 96 23.35 -19.05 46.95
CA LEU A 96 22.79 -20.40 46.83
C LEU A 96 22.43 -21.01 48.21
N GLY A 97 22.96 -20.46 49.30
CA GLY A 97 22.62 -20.81 50.69
C GLY A 97 21.80 -19.78 51.48
N ASN A 98 21.46 -18.60 50.93
CA ASN A 98 20.77 -17.52 51.67
C ASN A 98 19.37 -17.23 51.08
N PRO A 99 18.27 -17.51 51.80
CA PRO A 99 16.90 -17.33 51.31
C PRO A 99 16.42 -15.87 51.16
N GLU A 100 17.18 -14.86 51.64
CA GLU A 100 16.71 -13.46 51.73
C GLU A 100 17.24 -12.51 50.63
N PHE A 101 17.88 -13.02 49.57
CA PHE A 101 18.38 -12.19 48.46
C PHE A 101 17.72 -12.55 47.14
N ASP A 102 17.39 -11.53 46.34
CA ASP A 102 16.88 -11.70 44.98
C ASP A 102 18.01 -12.29 44.11
N HIS A 103 17.96 -13.60 43.87
CA HIS A 103 19.07 -14.41 43.34
C HIS A 103 19.48 -14.05 41.90
N LEU A 104 18.72 -13.17 41.26
CA LEU A 104 18.96 -12.65 39.93
C LEU A 104 18.97 -11.13 39.96
N ARG A 105 19.90 -10.54 39.22
CA ARG A 105 19.88 -9.09 38.95
C ARG A 105 20.00 -8.90 37.44
N GLY A 106 19.04 -8.19 36.85
CA GLY A 106 19.14 -7.71 35.46
C GLY A 106 18.16 -8.28 34.44
N SER A 107 17.28 -9.24 34.79
CA SER A 107 16.28 -9.76 33.86
C SER A 107 14.93 -10.03 34.53
N ASP A 108 13.90 -9.26 34.17
CA ASP A 108 12.53 -9.35 34.73
C ASP A 108 11.75 -10.58 34.24
N HIS A 109 12.31 -11.33 33.30
CA HIS A 109 11.68 -12.47 32.62
C HIS A 109 12.45 -13.77 32.87
N ILE A 110 13.44 -13.74 33.76
CA ILE A 110 14.12 -14.91 34.27
C ILE A 110 13.83 -15.03 35.75
N THR A 111 13.37 -16.21 36.16
CA THR A 111 13.18 -16.53 37.58
C THR A 111 14.15 -17.62 37.99
N CYS A 112 14.73 -17.49 39.18
CA CYS A 112 15.64 -18.46 39.76
C CYS A 112 15.08 -18.90 41.10
N TYR A 113 14.98 -20.21 41.31
CA TYR A 113 14.59 -20.76 42.59
C TYR A 113 15.31 -22.08 42.84
N ARG A 114 15.43 -22.46 44.11
CA ARG A 114 16.04 -23.72 44.52
C ARG A 114 14.98 -24.82 44.56
N SER A 115 15.30 -25.97 43.96
CA SER A 115 14.46 -27.17 43.96
C SER A 115 15.14 -28.27 44.78
N GLY A 116 15.08 -28.18 46.11
CA GLY A 116 15.77 -29.10 47.02
C GLY A 116 17.12 -28.56 47.50
N ILE A 117 18.01 -29.44 47.96
CA ILE A 117 19.30 -29.03 48.55
C ILE A 117 20.36 -28.80 47.46
N GLU A 118 20.33 -29.52 46.34
CA GLU A 118 21.45 -29.51 45.37
C GLU A 118 21.08 -28.96 43.99
N LYS A 119 19.84 -28.50 43.78
CA LYS A 119 19.35 -28.09 42.46
C LYS A 119 18.85 -26.65 42.43
N ILE A 120 19.33 -25.90 41.44
CA ILE A 120 18.90 -24.54 41.11
C ILE A 120 18.17 -24.62 39.78
N THR A 121 16.94 -24.12 39.73
CA THR A 121 16.17 -24.03 38.49
C THR A 121 16.05 -22.58 38.06
N ILE A 122 16.49 -22.31 36.84
CA ILE A 122 16.39 -21.04 36.14
C ILE A 122 15.30 -21.21 35.08
N LYS A 123 14.19 -20.50 35.22
CA LYS A 123 13.14 -20.44 34.19
C LYS A 123 13.28 -19.17 33.39
N VAL A 124 13.35 -19.31 32.09
CA VAL A 124 13.41 -18.21 31.12
C VAL A 124 12.04 -18.09 30.47
N GLU A 125 11.39 -16.94 30.63
CA GLU A 125 10.07 -16.64 30.08
C GLU A 125 10.15 -15.56 29.00
N ASN A 126 9.10 -15.43 28.19
CA ASN A 126 9.07 -14.39 27.16
C ASN A 126 8.96 -13.00 27.80
N THR A 127 9.70 -12.03 27.28
CA THR A 127 9.46 -10.61 27.57
C THR A 127 8.08 -10.19 27.06
N ALA A 128 7.54 -9.09 27.61
CA ALA A 128 6.30 -8.49 27.10
C ALA A 128 6.38 -8.18 25.59
N GLN A 129 7.54 -7.69 25.13
CA GLN A 129 7.79 -7.40 23.72
C GLN A 129 7.76 -8.67 22.86
N GLN A 130 8.39 -9.76 23.31
CA GLN A 130 8.35 -11.05 22.60
C GLN A 130 6.92 -11.60 22.52
N ILE A 131 6.13 -11.47 23.59
CA ILE A 131 4.71 -11.87 23.62
C ILE A 131 3.90 -11.06 22.60
N GLU A 132 4.09 -9.74 22.55
CA GLU A 132 3.38 -8.89 21.60
C GLU A 132 3.76 -9.19 20.14
N ASN A 133 5.06 -9.39 19.85
CA ASN A 133 5.50 -9.73 18.51
C ASN A 133 4.97 -11.11 18.08
N HIS A 134 4.98 -12.09 18.97
CA HIS A 134 4.39 -13.41 18.68
C HIS A 134 2.89 -13.31 18.37
N ARG A 135 2.14 -12.47 19.11
CA ARG A 135 0.73 -12.18 18.77
C ARG A 135 0.60 -11.57 17.38
N ALA A 136 1.50 -10.68 16.99
CA ALA A 136 1.50 -10.11 15.65
C ALA A 136 1.75 -11.17 14.56
N GLU A 137 2.65 -12.13 14.80
CA GLU A 137 2.90 -13.26 13.90
C GLU A 137 1.67 -14.16 13.75
N GLU A 138 0.96 -14.46 14.84
CA GLU A 138 -0.28 -15.23 14.78
C GLU A 138 -1.37 -14.48 13.99
N LYS A 139 -1.51 -13.17 14.20
CA LYS A 139 -2.42 -12.33 13.39
C LYS A 139 -2.03 -12.30 11.91
N ASN A 140 -0.74 -12.30 11.60
CA ASN A 140 -0.26 -12.44 10.23
C ASN A 140 -0.65 -13.79 9.62
N LYS A 141 -0.53 -14.90 10.38
CA LYS A 141 -0.95 -16.23 9.92
C LYS A 141 -2.46 -16.30 9.69
N GLU A 142 -3.27 -15.77 10.61
CA GLU A 142 -4.73 -15.66 10.46
C GLU A 142 -5.10 -14.85 9.20
N GLY A 143 -4.47 -13.69 9.00
CA GLY A 143 -4.70 -12.86 7.82
C GLY A 143 -4.28 -13.54 6.53
N ALA A 144 -3.15 -14.25 6.51
CA ALA A 144 -2.71 -15.02 5.36
C ALA A 144 -3.64 -16.18 5.02
N ALA A 145 -4.25 -16.83 6.03
CA ALA A 145 -5.26 -17.86 5.82
C ALA A 145 -6.55 -17.28 5.22
N ALA A 146 -7.05 -16.14 5.75
CA ALA A 146 -8.20 -15.44 5.20
C ALA A 146 -7.97 -14.98 3.74
N LEU A 147 -6.77 -14.50 3.43
CA LEU A 147 -6.37 -14.12 2.07
C LEU A 147 -6.42 -15.32 1.10
N LYS A 148 -5.94 -16.49 1.51
CA LYS A 148 -6.05 -17.73 0.70
C LYS A 148 -7.51 -18.13 0.44
N GLN A 149 -8.41 -17.82 1.36
CA GLN A 149 -9.85 -18.05 1.23
C GLN A 149 -10.58 -16.90 0.49
N LYS A 150 -9.86 -15.94 -0.09
CA LYS A 150 -10.39 -14.75 -0.77
C LYS A 150 -11.29 -13.87 0.12
N GLN A 151 -11.12 -13.93 1.44
CA GLN A 151 -11.81 -13.07 2.41
C GLN A 151 -10.94 -11.82 2.67
N PHE A 152 -10.87 -10.93 1.68
CA PHE A 152 -9.87 -9.87 1.65
C PHE A 152 -10.03 -8.84 2.78
N GLU A 153 -11.26 -8.44 3.11
CA GLU A 153 -11.56 -7.49 4.18
C GLU A 153 -11.19 -8.06 5.56
N VAL A 154 -11.48 -9.36 5.76
CA VAL A 154 -11.07 -10.08 6.98
C VAL A 154 -9.55 -10.15 7.06
N ALA A 155 -8.87 -10.48 5.96
CA ALA A 155 -7.42 -10.52 5.90
C ALA A 155 -6.80 -9.16 6.25
N MET A 156 -7.29 -8.07 5.65
CA MET A 156 -6.84 -6.70 5.93
C MET A 156 -7.00 -6.35 7.41
N LYS A 157 -8.16 -6.65 8.01
CA LYS A 157 -8.40 -6.41 9.45
C LYS A 157 -7.39 -7.17 10.33
N LYS A 158 -7.09 -8.43 10.00
CA LYS A 158 -6.09 -9.23 10.73
C LYS A 158 -4.68 -8.68 10.59
N PHE A 159 -4.30 -8.23 9.39
CA PHE A 159 -3.01 -7.56 9.20
C PHE A 159 -2.92 -6.24 9.97
N ASP A 160 -4.01 -5.47 10.06
CA ASP A 160 -4.05 -4.26 10.89
C ASP A 160 -3.92 -4.55 12.38
N GLU A 161 -4.60 -5.60 12.88
CA GLU A 161 -4.40 -6.09 14.24
C GLU A 161 -2.93 -6.50 14.46
N GLY A 162 -2.31 -7.20 13.51
CA GLY A 162 -0.91 -7.59 13.59
C GLY A 162 0.06 -6.41 13.60
N LEU A 163 -0.15 -5.40 12.74
CA LEU A 163 0.71 -4.21 12.69
C LEU A 163 0.67 -3.38 13.97
N LYS A 164 -0.45 -3.39 14.71
CA LYS A 164 -0.57 -2.69 15.99
C LYS A 164 0.28 -3.33 17.09
N SER A 165 0.54 -4.63 17.02
CA SER A 165 1.30 -5.38 18.04
C SER A 165 2.73 -5.71 17.62
N ALA A 166 3.06 -5.55 16.33
CA ALA A 166 4.39 -5.88 15.83
C ALA A 166 5.44 -4.85 16.30
N ASN A 167 6.50 -5.33 16.92
CA ASN A 167 7.64 -4.49 17.35
C ASN A 167 8.95 -4.86 16.65
N GLN A 168 9.02 -6.01 15.95
CA GLN A 168 10.18 -6.36 15.14
C GLN A 168 10.01 -5.92 13.68
N THR A 169 11.05 -5.30 13.12
CA THR A 169 11.07 -4.80 11.74
C THR A 169 10.80 -5.91 10.71
N SER A 170 11.33 -7.12 10.93
CA SER A 170 11.07 -8.30 10.11
C SER A 170 9.58 -8.65 10.05
N THR A 171 8.93 -8.75 11.22
CA THR A 171 7.48 -9.00 11.37
C THR A 171 6.66 -7.91 10.67
N ILE A 172 6.99 -6.63 10.93
CA ILE A 172 6.32 -5.48 10.33
C ILE A 172 6.39 -5.56 8.79
N ASN A 173 7.56 -5.86 8.23
CA ASN A 173 7.76 -5.92 6.78
C ASN A 173 6.96 -7.07 6.14
N VAL A 174 6.93 -8.25 6.77
CA VAL A 174 6.12 -9.38 6.29
C VAL A 174 4.63 -9.03 6.32
N ILE A 175 4.13 -8.42 7.40
CA ILE A 175 2.73 -8.05 7.50
C ILE A 175 2.37 -6.97 6.47
N LYS A 176 3.21 -5.94 6.29
CA LYS A 176 2.99 -4.90 5.25
C LYS A 176 2.91 -5.52 3.85
N LYS A 177 3.80 -6.45 3.52
CA LYS A 177 3.80 -7.16 2.24
C LYS A 177 2.52 -8.00 2.04
N ASN A 178 2.06 -8.69 3.07
CA ASN A 178 0.83 -9.48 2.99
C ASN A 178 -0.42 -8.58 2.90
N LYS A 179 -0.44 -7.48 3.65
CA LYS A 179 -1.51 -6.48 3.59
C LYS A 179 -1.60 -5.82 2.22
N SER A 180 -0.46 -5.44 1.61
CA SER A 180 -0.46 -4.85 0.27
C SER A 180 -1.05 -5.79 -0.77
N ARG A 181 -0.75 -7.10 -0.66
CA ARG A 181 -1.35 -8.12 -1.51
C ARG A 181 -2.86 -8.22 -1.31
N ALA A 182 -3.36 -8.20 -0.08
CA ALA A 182 -4.80 -8.21 0.19
C ALA A 182 -5.51 -6.98 -0.39
N CYS A 183 -4.92 -5.78 -0.22
CA CYS A 183 -5.44 -4.56 -0.85
C CYS A 183 -5.48 -4.68 -2.38
N SER A 184 -4.40 -5.18 -2.99
CA SER A 184 -4.33 -5.33 -4.45
C SER A 184 -5.38 -6.31 -4.99
N GLU A 185 -5.56 -7.47 -4.34
CA GLU A 185 -6.55 -8.46 -4.78
C GLU A 185 -7.99 -7.96 -4.63
N LEU A 186 -8.31 -7.26 -3.54
CA LEU A 186 -9.62 -6.61 -3.41
C LEU A 186 -9.79 -5.49 -4.44
N GLY A 187 -8.75 -4.72 -4.71
CA GLY A 187 -8.75 -3.68 -5.74
C GLY A 187 -9.04 -4.26 -7.13
N LYS A 188 -8.42 -5.39 -7.50
CA LYS A 188 -8.70 -6.10 -8.76
C LYS A 188 -10.15 -6.57 -8.84
N LYS A 189 -10.69 -7.10 -7.75
CA LYS A 189 -12.09 -7.52 -7.67
C LYS A 189 -13.04 -6.32 -7.91
N LEU A 190 -12.82 -5.21 -7.21
CA LEU A 190 -13.64 -4.00 -7.38
C LEU A 190 -13.48 -3.38 -8.77
N LEU A 191 -12.27 -3.43 -9.35
CA LEU A 191 -12.04 -3.01 -10.72
C LEU A 191 -12.85 -3.86 -11.71
N GLN A 192 -12.84 -5.18 -11.56
CA GLN A 192 -13.67 -6.09 -12.36
C GLN A 192 -15.16 -5.76 -12.21
N GLU A 193 -15.65 -5.63 -10.97
CA GLU A 193 -17.04 -5.26 -10.72
C GLU A 193 -17.40 -3.89 -11.32
N ALA A 194 -16.47 -2.93 -11.32
CA ALA A 194 -16.69 -1.62 -11.95
C ALA A 194 -16.91 -1.73 -13.46
N TRP A 195 -16.09 -2.55 -14.13
CA TRP A 195 -16.28 -2.88 -15.54
C TRP A 195 -17.62 -3.59 -15.80
N ASP A 196 -17.95 -4.60 -14.99
CA ASP A 196 -19.18 -5.37 -15.16
C ASP A 196 -20.44 -4.50 -14.98
N VAL A 197 -20.38 -3.51 -14.07
CA VAL A 197 -21.47 -2.55 -13.84
C VAL A 197 -21.58 -1.53 -14.97
N GLU A 198 -20.46 -1.10 -15.55
CA GLU A 198 -20.45 -0.14 -16.65
C GLU A 198 -20.97 -0.74 -17.96
N SER A 199 -20.75 -2.04 -18.19
CA SER A 199 -21.24 -2.78 -19.37
C SER A 199 -22.70 -3.28 -19.23
N ASP A 200 -23.38 -3.02 -18.11
CA ASP A 200 -24.79 -3.40 -17.90
C ASP A 200 -25.73 -2.40 -18.59
N ASP A 201 -26.23 -2.76 -19.76
CA ASP A 201 -27.07 -1.90 -20.63
C ASP A 201 -28.52 -1.70 -20.12
N LYS A 202 -28.92 -2.40 -19.06
CA LYS A 202 -30.32 -2.44 -18.61
C LYS A 202 -30.70 -1.30 -17.68
N ASN A 203 -29.75 -0.76 -16.91
CA ASN A 203 -29.98 0.29 -15.94
C ASN A 203 -28.79 1.25 -15.92
N ASP A 204 -29.03 2.56 -15.81
CA ASP A 204 -27.95 3.52 -15.57
C ASP A 204 -27.37 3.29 -14.16
N ARG A 205 -26.22 2.61 -14.13
CA ARG A 205 -25.44 2.32 -12.91
C ARG A 205 -24.10 3.04 -12.93
N SER A 206 -23.99 4.13 -13.68
CA SER A 206 -22.76 4.93 -13.84
C SER A 206 -22.17 5.41 -12.51
N GLN A 207 -23.02 5.82 -11.55
CA GLN A 207 -22.57 6.23 -10.20
C GLN A 207 -22.01 5.06 -9.39
N GLU A 208 -22.60 3.87 -9.53
CA GLU A 208 -22.09 2.67 -8.88
C GLU A 208 -20.74 2.25 -9.46
N ALA A 209 -20.60 2.23 -10.79
CA ALA A 209 -19.33 1.96 -11.46
C ALA A 209 -18.24 2.96 -11.01
N LYS A 210 -18.56 4.25 -11.00
CA LYS A 210 -17.65 5.30 -10.52
C LYS A 210 -17.20 5.04 -9.08
N SER A 211 -18.13 4.75 -8.18
CA SER A 211 -17.81 4.43 -6.78
C SER A 211 -16.86 3.22 -6.67
N LYS A 212 -17.07 2.19 -7.49
CA LYS A 212 -16.20 1.00 -7.51
C LYS A 212 -14.80 1.30 -8.06
N PHE A 213 -14.69 2.11 -9.12
CA PHE A 213 -13.38 2.59 -9.60
C PHE A 213 -12.63 3.40 -8.52
N ASP A 214 -13.31 4.32 -7.83
CA ASP A 214 -12.71 5.13 -6.77
C ASP A 214 -12.23 4.26 -5.58
N GLN A 215 -13.00 3.24 -5.20
CA GLN A 215 -12.60 2.29 -4.17
C GLN A 215 -11.41 1.42 -4.62
N ALA A 216 -11.41 0.93 -5.87
CA ALA A 216 -10.28 0.19 -6.43
C ALA A 216 -9.00 1.03 -6.45
N ARG A 217 -9.10 2.30 -6.87
CA ARG A 217 -7.99 3.28 -6.85
C ARG A 217 -7.39 3.40 -5.45
N SER A 218 -8.25 3.61 -4.44
CA SER A 218 -7.83 3.76 -3.05
C SER A 218 -7.10 2.51 -2.53
N LEU A 219 -7.55 1.32 -2.92
CA LEU A 219 -6.90 0.07 -2.55
C LEU A 219 -5.56 -0.15 -3.26
N PHE A 220 -5.45 0.16 -4.55
CA PHE A 220 -4.17 0.08 -5.26
C PHE A 220 -3.15 1.08 -4.72
N GLN A 221 -3.59 2.29 -4.37
CA GLN A 221 -2.74 3.29 -3.73
C GLN A 221 -2.28 2.83 -2.34
N ALA A 222 -3.18 2.26 -1.53
CA ALA A 222 -2.83 1.69 -0.24
C ALA A 222 -1.82 0.52 -0.39
N ALA A 223 -2.01 -0.36 -1.38
CA ALA A 223 -1.08 -1.44 -1.68
C ALA A 223 0.31 -0.90 -2.04
N GLN A 224 0.38 0.09 -2.92
CA GLN A 224 1.62 0.72 -3.36
C GLN A 224 2.37 1.44 -2.22
N ASN A 225 1.64 2.12 -1.33
CA ASN A 225 2.21 2.80 -0.16
C ASN A 225 2.75 1.81 0.88
N LEU A 226 2.14 0.62 1.00
CA LEU A 226 2.60 -0.43 1.90
C LEU A 226 3.80 -1.19 1.34
N TRP A 227 3.81 -1.45 0.03
CA TRP A 227 4.87 -2.20 -0.64
C TRP A 227 4.90 -1.83 -2.13
N ALA A 228 5.96 -1.13 -2.55
CA ALA A 228 6.10 -0.73 -3.94
C ALA A 228 6.21 -1.94 -4.88
N SER A 229 5.36 -2.00 -5.90
CA SER A 229 5.38 -3.04 -6.93
C SER A 229 4.98 -2.45 -8.28
N SER A 230 5.65 -2.85 -9.36
CA SER A 230 5.29 -2.44 -10.72
C SER A 230 3.86 -2.87 -11.08
N GLU A 231 3.42 -4.04 -10.60
CA GLU A 231 2.06 -4.53 -10.77
C GLU A 231 1.02 -3.58 -10.15
N TYR A 232 1.27 -3.10 -8.93
CA TYR A 232 0.35 -2.20 -8.24
C TYR A 232 0.31 -0.84 -8.92
N GLN A 233 1.45 -0.34 -9.38
CA GLN A 233 1.53 0.89 -10.18
C GLN A 233 0.76 0.77 -11.49
N GLN A 234 0.87 -0.37 -12.18
CA GLN A 234 0.14 -0.60 -13.43
C GLN A 234 -1.38 -0.62 -13.18
N ASN A 235 -1.84 -1.34 -12.15
CA ASN A 235 -3.26 -1.36 -11.79
C ASN A 235 -3.78 0.02 -11.40
N LEU A 236 -3.00 0.80 -10.63
CA LEU A 236 -3.35 2.18 -10.29
C LEU A 236 -3.46 3.05 -11.55
N LYS A 237 -2.50 2.92 -12.48
CA LYS A 237 -2.52 3.64 -13.75
C LYS A 237 -3.74 3.30 -14.61
N ILE A 238 -4.13 2.02 -14.66
CA ILE A 238 -5.35 1.57 -15.35
C ILE A 238 -6.57 2.29 -14.77
N VAL A 239 -6.73 2.29 -13.44
CA VAL A 239 -7.87 2.94 -12.79
C VAL A 239 -7.86 4.46 -12.96
N ASP A 240 -6.69 5.10 -12.82
CA ASP A 240 -6.54 6.55 -13.00
C ASP A 240 -6.93 6.99 -14.43
N LEU A 241 -6.48 6.26 -15.45
CA LEU A 241 -6.83 6.54 -16.85
C LEU A 241 -8.34 6.41 -17.08
N LYS A 242 -8.98 5.42 -16.46
CA LYS A 242 -10.42 5.22 -16.58
C LYS A 242 -11.21 6.33 -15.89
N ILE A 243 -10.84 6.69 -14.66
CA ILE A 243 -11.49 7.78 -13.92
C ILE A 243 -11.33 9.11 -14.65
N ASP A 244 -10.11 9.43 -15.13
CA ASP A 244 -9.85 10.67 -15.86
C ASP A 244 -10.60 10.73 -17.19
N GLY A 245 -10.62 9.63 -17.94
CA GLY A 245 -11.37 9.53 -19.20
C GLY A 245 -12.86 9.72 -18.98
N ASN A 246 -13.45 9.03 -17.99
CA ASN A 246 -14.87 9.17 -17.65
C ASN A 246 -15.20 10.59 -17.17
N ARG A 247 -14.32 11.24 -16.41
CA ARG A 247 -14.49 12.64 -15.99
C ARG A 247 -14.55 13.57 -17.21
N LEU A 248 -13.59 13.45 -18.14
CA LEU A 248 -13.54 14.27 -19.34
C LEU A 248 -14.75 14.05 -20.25
N PHE A 249 -15.18 12.80 -20.41
CA PHE A 249 -16.37 12.43 -21.17
C PHE A 249 -17.64 13.05 -20.57
N ASN A 250 -17.80 12.98 -19.24
CA ASN A 250 -18.95 13.58 -18.55
C ASN A 250 -18.94 15.12 -18.59
N GLU A 251 -17.76 15.75 -18.47
CA GLU A 251 -17.62 17.19 -18.68
C GLU A 251 -18.04 17.60 -20.09
N ALA A 252 -17.71 16.79 -21.10
CA ALA A 252 -18.12 17.03 -22.48
C ALA A 252 -19.66 16.92 -22.64
N ASN A 253 -20.29 15.90 -22.06
CA ASN A 253 -21.75 15.75 -22.05
C ASN A 253 -22.47 16.97 -21.45
N GLU A 254 -21.96 17.52 -20.35
CA GLU A 254 -22.58 18.71 -19.73
C GLU A 254 -22.42 19.96 -20.61
N LEU A 255 -21.24 20.15 -21.23
CA LEU A 255 -21.03 21.24 -22.21
C LEU A 255 -21.94 21.12 -23.43
N GLU A 256 -22.18 19.89 -23.90
CA GLU A 256 -23.08 19.61 -25.01
C GLU A 256 -24.54 19.95 -24.66
N LYS A 257 -25.00 19.54 -23.47
CA LYS A 257 -26.33 19.92 -22.95
C LYS A 257 -26.49 21.43 -22.82
N GLU A 258 -25.45 22.14 -22.36
CA GLU A 258 -25.45 23.61 -22.31
C GLU A 258 -25.53 24.21 -23.72
N ALA A 259 -24.72 23.71 -24.68
CA ALA A 259 -24.72 24.16 -26.06
C ALA A 259 -26.10 24.01 -26.72
N PHE A 260 -26.75 22.87 -26.48
CA PHE A 260 -28.10 22.60 -26.97
C PHE A 260 -29.13 23.60 -26.42
N LYS A 261 -29.08 23.91 -25.12
CA LYS A 261 -29.97 24.93 -24.52
C LYS A 261 -29.78 26.31 -25.13
N TYR A 262 -28.53 26.70 -25.41
CA TYR A 262 -28.26 27.97 -26.11
C TYR A 262 -28.90 27.97 -27.50
N PHE A 263 -28.76 26.87 -28.24
CA PHE A 263 -29.33 26.70 -29.57
C PHE A 263 -30.87 26.78 -29.56
N GLU A 264 -31.54 26.11 -28.62
CA GLU A 264 -33.01 26.15 -28.49
C GLU A 264 -33.56 27.51 -28.04
N SER A 265 -32.84 28.21 -27.16
CA SER A 265 -33.35 29.44 -26.54
C SER A 265 -33.51 30.60 -27.53
N GLY A 266 -32.87 30.54 -28.71
CA GLY A 266 -32.96 31.55 -29.77
C GLY A 266 -32.59 32.98 -29.34
N LYS A 267 -31.99 33.15 -28.15
CA LYS A 267 -31.88 34.44 -27.47
C LYS A 267 -30.55 35.15 -27.64
N ASP A 268 -29.48 34.48 -28.08
CA ASP A 268 -28.23 35.12 -28.51
C ASP A 268 -27.34 34.17 -29.33
N ASP A 269 -26.64 34.79 -30.29
CA ASP A 269 -25.61 34.33 -31.23
C ASP A 269 -25.26 32.82 -31.26
N ASN A 270 -25.44 32.18 -32.43
CA ASN A 270 -24.93 30.84 -32.75
C ASN A 270 -23.47 30.64 -32.32
N THR A 271 -22.69 31.72 -32.23
CA THR A 271 -21.35 31.80 -31.66
C THR A 271 -21.22 31.15 -30.27
N SER A 272 -22.14 31.39 -29.32
CA SER A 272 -22.03 30.84 -27.95
C SER A 272 -22.29 29.34 -27.91
N ALA A 273 -23.33 28.85 -28.60
CA ALA A 273 -23.59 27.41 -28.73
C ALA A 273 -22.43 26.70 -29.45
N LYS A 274 -21.93 27.29 -30.53
CA LYS A 274 -20.78 26.79 -31.29
C LYS A 274 -19.51 26.70 -30.44
N ASN A 275 -19.20 27.71 -29.65
CA ASN A 275 -18.03 27.68 -28.76
C ASN A 275 -18.15 26.54 -27.74
N LYS A 276 -19.33 26.34 -27.15
CA LYS A 276 -19.58 25.23 -26.22
C LYS A 276 -19.47 23.86 -26.88
N TYR A 277 -19.99 23.66 -28.09
CA TYR A 277 -19.78 22.42 -28.84
C TYR A 277 -18.29 22.20 -29.18
N LYS A 278 -17.52 23.26 -29.50
CA LYS A 278 -16.07 23.14 -29.71
C LYS A 278 -15.32 22.74 -28.43
N GLU A 279 -15.71 23.27 -27.28
CA GLU A 279 -15.17 22.86 -25.98
C GLU A 279 -15.53 21.40 -25.65
N ALA A 280 -16.78 20.99 -25.87
CA ALA A 280 -17.23 19.60 -25.70
C ALA A 280 -16.42 18.65 -26.60
N LEU A 281 -16.24 19.01 -27.88
CA LEU A 281 -15.43 18.23 -28.84
C LEU A 281 -13.98 18.07 -28.38
N LEU A 282 -13.37 19.12 -27.83
CA LEU A 282 -12.02 19.05 -27.28
C LEU A 282 -11.97 18.06 -26.10
N LYS A 283 -12.95 18.11 -25.20
CA LYS A 283 -13.04 17.22 -24.04
C LYS A 283 -13.28 15.76 -24.43
N TYR A 284 -14.15 15.48 -25.39
CA TYR A 284 -14.32 14.12 -25.93
C TYR A 284 -13.02 13.60 -26.53
N LYS A 285 -12.28 14.41 -27.31
CA LYS A 285 -10.97 14.01 -27.85
C LYS A 285 -9.94 13.71 -26.75
N GLN A 286 -9.93 14.49 -25.67
CA GLN A 286 -9.08 14.21 -24.50
C GLN A 286 -9.49 12.92 -23.80
N ALA A 287 -10.79 12.63 -23.69
CA ALA A 287 -11.29 11.38 -23.14
C ALA A 287 -10.86 10.18 -24.00
N VAL A 288 -10.99 10.27 -25.33
CA VAL A 288 -10.49 9.26 -26.28
C VAL A 288 -9.00 8.97 -26.05
N GLN A 289 -8.16 10.00 -25.93
CA GLN A 289 -6.73 9.82 -25.67
C GLN A 289 -6.47 9.03 -24.38
N LYS A 290 -7.20 9.33 -23.30
CA LYS A 290 -7.09 8.58 -22.03
C LYS A 290 -7.52 7.13 -22.19
N PHE A 291 -8.60 6.88 -22.92
CA PHE A 291 -9.07 5.53 -23.16
C PHE A 291 -8.14 4.73 -24.08
N GLU A 292 -7.54 5.35 -25.11
CA GLU A 292 -6.54 4.72 -25.98
C GLU A 292 -5.24 4.40 -25.23
N GLU A 293 -4.80 5.28 -24.33
CA GLU A 293 -3.70 4.97 -23.41
C GLU A 293 -4.04 3.79 -22.51
N GLY A 294 -5.28 3.72 -22.01
CA GLY A 294 -5.80 2.62 -21.22
C GLY A 294 -5.88 1.31 -22.00
N ALA A 295 -6.30 1.35 -23.27
CA ALA A 295 -6.43 0.19 -24.16
C ALA A 295 -5.10 -0.52 -24.44
N LYS A 296 -3.97 0.20 -24.30
CA LYS A 296 -2.62 -0.39 -24.37
C LYS A 296 -2.27 -1.23 -23.13
N LEU A 297 -3.00 -1.07 -22.03
CA LEU A 297 -2.76 -1.70 -20.74
C LEU A 297 -3.83 -2.74 -20.38
N ASP A 298 -5.08 -2.49 -20.75
CA ASP A 298 -6.25 -3.34 -20.47
C ASP A 298 -7.22 -3.25 -21.66
N ASN A 299 -7.58 -4.40 -22.22
CA ASN A 299 -8.43 -4.47 -23.42
C ASN A 299 -9.88 -4.00 -23.15
N LYS A 300 -10.31 -3.90 -21.90
CA LYS A 300 -11.65 -3.44 -21.52
C LYS A 300 -11.93 -1.98 -21.83
N PHE A 301 -10.89 -1.18 -22.10
CA PHE A 301 -11.07 0.18 -22.58
C PHE A 301 -11.66 0.28 -23.99
N GLY A 302 -11.65 -0.80 -24.78
CA GLY A 302 -12.06 -0.77 -26.19
C GLY A 302 -13.47 -0.20 -26.41
N GLU A 303 -14.42 -0.56 -25.55
CA GLU A 303 -15.78 -0.02 -25.62
C GLU A 303 -15.83 1.49 -25.33
N SER A 304 -15.09 1.95 -24.30
CA SER A 304 -14.98 3.38 -23.98
C SER A 304 -14.34 4.19 -25.11
N VAL A 305 -13.35 3.62 -25.81
CA VAL A 305 -12.73 4.25 -27.00
C VAL A 305 -13.76 4.39 -28.12
N ASN A 306 -14.53 3.33 -28.39
CA ASN A 306 -15.53 3.35 -29.47
C ASN A 306 -16.62 4.38 -29.20
N ILE A 307 -17.24 4.33 -28.01
CA ILE A 307 -18.30 5.27 -27.60
C ILE A 307 -17.77 6.71 -27.67
N ALA A 308 -16.60 6.99 -27.10
CA ALA A 308 -16.06 8.35 -27.12
C ALA A 308 -15.76 8.85 -28.54
N ASN A 309 -15.33 7.98 -29.45
CA ASN A 309 -15.13 8.33 -30.85
C ASN A 309 -16.44 8.61 -31.60
N GLU A 310 -17.51 7.88 -31.33
CA GLU A 310 -18.84 8.15 -31.90
C GLU A 310 -19.31 9.57 -31.53
N PHE A 311 -19.24 9.94 -30.25
CA PHE A 311 -19.55 11.29 -29.78
C PHE A 311 -18.64 12.36 -30.40
N VAL A 312 -17.34 12.08 -30.60
CA VAL A 312 -16.44 13.00 -31.34
C VAL A 312 -16.96 13.25 -32.76
N GLN A 313 -17.43 12.21 -33.48
CA GLN A 313 -17.95 12.38 -34.84
C GLN A 313 -19.28 13.14 -34.86
N GLU A 314 -20.18 12.82 -33.94
CA GLU A 314 -21.49 13.47 -33.84
C GLU A 314 -21.35 14.96 -33.53
N VAL A 315 -20.61 15.31 -32.48
CA VAL A 315 -20.41 16.72 -32.11
C VAL A 315 -19.63 17.48 -33.17
N LYS A 316 -18.66 16.85 -33.83
CA LYS A 316 -17.95 17.47 -34.96
C LYS A 316 -18.92 17.82 -36.08
N LYS A 317 -19.83 16.90 -36.45
CA LYS A 317 -20.84 17.16 -37.47
C LYS A 317 -21.74 18.33 -37.10
N VAL A 318 -22.18 18.42 -35.84
CA VAL A 318 -22.98 19.55 -35.35
C VAL A 318 -22.23 20.88 -35.49
N VAL A 319 -20.94 20.93 -35.14
CA VAL A 319 -20.11 22.11 -35.32
C VAL A 319 -20.00 22.50 -36.80
N ASP A 320 -19.74 21.54 -37.68
CA ASP A 320 -19.61 21.75 -39.13
C ASP A 320 -20.93 22.24 -39.77
N ASP A 321 -22.07 21.72 -39.31
CA ASP A 321 -23.41 22.12 -39.77
C ASP A 321 -23.76 23.56 -39.34
N ILE A 322 -23.40 23.96 -38.11
CA ILE A 322 -23.54 25.36 -37.64
C ILE A 322 -22.68 26.28 -38.51
N GLU A 323 -21.42 25.91 -38.78
CA GLU A 323 -20.51 26.70 -39.62
C GLU A 323 -21.02 26.86 -41.06
N THR A 324 -21.54 25.78 -41.65
CA THR A 324 -22.12 25.80 -43.00
C THR A 324 -23.37 26.68 -43.06
N THR A 325 -24.22 26.63 -42.03
CA THR A 325 -25.44 27.46 -41.95
C THR A 325 -25.10 28.94 -41.78
N GLU A 326 -24.12 29.27 -40.95
CA GLU A 326 -23.58 30.64 -40.81
C GLU A 326 -23.01 31.15 -42.15
N LEU A 327 -22.24 30.32 -42.86
CA LEU A 327 -21.65 30.66 -44.16
C LEU A 327 -22.73 30.96 -45.21
N LYS A 328 -23.76 30.10 -45.33
CA LYS A 328 -24.88 30.31 -46.27
C LYS A 328 -25.66 31.59 -45.95
N SER A 329 -25.89 31.88 -44.67
CA SER A 329 -26.53 33.12 -44.23
C SER A 329 -25.71 34.35 -44.63
N ARG A 330 -24.37 34.30 -44.48
CA ARG A 330 -23.47 35.39 -44.90
C ARG A 330 -23.46 35.59 -46.42
N ILE A 331 -23.36 34.52 -47.21
CA ILE A 331 -23.40 34.60 -48.68
C ILE A 331 -24.73 35.20 -49.17
N ASN A 332 -25.85 34.76 -48.59
CA ASN A 332 -27.16 35.30 -48.96
C ASN A 332 -27.31 36.80 -48.60
N LYS A 333 -26.73 37.27 -47.49
CA LYS A 333 -26.70 38.70 -47.16
C LYS A 333 -25.88 39.50 -48.18
N VAL A 334 -24.69 39.01 -48.54
CA VAL A 334 -23.84 39.66 -49.55
C VAL A 334 -24.54 39.76 -50.91
N ASN A 335 -25.21 38.69 -51.35
CA ASN A 335 -25.96 38.69 -52.61
C ASN A 335 -27.20 39.63 -52.60
N ILE A 336 -27.80 39.87 -51.43
CA ILE A 336 -28.93 40.82 -51.28
C ILE A 336 -28.44 42.28 -51.29
N ASP A 337 -27.25 42.55 -50.74
CA ASP A 337 -26.66 43.89 -50.73
C ASP A 337 -26.08 44.28 -52.10
N GLU A 338 -25.56 43.34 -52.89
CA GLU A 338 -25.18 43.58 -54.29
C GLU A 338 -26.39 43.86 -55.20
N GLY A 339 -27.56 43.26 -54.93
CA GLY A 339 -28.80 43.52 -55.68
C GLY A 339 -29.48 44.87 -55.37
N LYS A 340 -28.99 45.65 -54.40
CA LYS A 340 -29.50 46.98 -54.04
C LYS A 340 -28.62 48.14 -54.48
N THR A 341 -27.49 47.86 -55.13
CA THR A 341 -26.50 48.88 -55.53
C THR A 341 -26.46 49.07 -57.05
N ASP A 342 -27.62 49.02 -57.72
CA ASP A 342 -27.75 49.36 -59.15
C ASP A 342 -29.14 49.92 -59.52
N LYS A 343 -29.64 50.86 -58.71
CA LYS A 343 -30.75 51.75 -59.10
C LYS A 343 -30.52 53.16 -58.56
N ASN A 344 -29.55 53.86 -59.14
CA ASN A 344 -29.62 55.32 -59.32
C ASN A 344 -28.48 55.79 -60.25
N GLU A 345 -28.69 55.66 -61.55
CA GLU A 345 -28.17 56.64 -62.49
C GLU A 345 -29.26 56.91 -63.53
N GLN A 346 -29.90 58.06 -63.38
CA GLN A 346 -30.84 58.63 -64.35
C GLN A 346 -30.42 60.07 -64.60
N VAL A 347 -29.57 60.29 -65.62
CA VAL A 347 -29.34 61.56 -66.33
C VAL A 347 -28.68 61.16 -67.65
N THR A 348 -29.10 61.42 -68.88
CA THR A 348 -30.23 62.14 -69.51
C THR A 348 -30.26 61.71 -70.98
N ASP A 349 -31.45 61.68 -71.57
CA ASP A 349 -31.65 61.82 -73.02
C ASP A 349 -30.85 63.01 -73.57
N THR A 350 -30.05 62.82 -74.63
CA THR A 350 -30.17 63.49 -75.94
C THR A 350 -28.98 63.06 -76.81
N MET A 351 -29.26 62.71 -78.07
CA MET A 351 -28.39 62.71 -79.27
C MET A 351 -28.09 61.36 -79.94
N LEU A 352 -28.74 61.24 -81.10
CA LEU A 352 -28.38 60.51 -82.32
C LEU A 352 -28.88 59.07 -82.52
N GLN A 353 -30.14 58.99 -82.93
CA GLN A 353 -30.52 58.21 -84.10
C GLN A 353 -30.15 59.00 -85.37
N GLU A 354 -29.15 58.57 -86.14
CA GLU A 354 -29.12 58.58 -87.62
C GLU A 354 -27.73 58.21 -88.18
N GLN A 355 -27.74 57.32 -89.20
CA GLN A 355 -26.64 56.97 -90.12
C GLN A 355 -25.55 56.07 -89.49
N ILE A 356 -25.22 54.87 -89.97
CA ILE A 356 -25.06 54.38 -91.34
C ILE A 356 -25.21 52.84 -91.32
N ASP A 357 -26.27 52.31 -91.95
CA ASP A 357 -26.18 51.08 -92.76
C ASP A 357 -26.18 51.57 -94.21
N ASP A 358 -25.00 51.65 -94.83
CA ASP A 358 -24.82 51.25 -96.23
C ASP A 358 -23.33 51.21 -96.61
N VAL A 359 -23.01 50.38 -97.60
CA VAL A 359 -21.70 50.12 -98.23
C VAL A 359 -20.89 48.97 -97.62
N ALA A 360 -21.44 47.77 -97.85
CA ALA A 360 -20.68 46.74 -98.58
C ALA A 360 -21.49 46.25 -99.79
N SER A 361 -21.34 46.99 -100.89
CA SER A 361 -21.14 46.48 -102.24
C SER A 361 -19.92 47.18 -102.83
#